data_AF-A0A6C0M1C5-F1
#
_entry.id   AF-A0A6C0M1C5-F1
#
_cell.length_a   1.000
_cell.length_b   1.000
_cell.length_c   1.000
_cell.angle_alpha   90.00
_cell.angle_beta   90.00
_cell.angle_gamma   90.00
#
_symmetry.space_group_name_H-M   'P 1'
#
loop_
_entity.id
_entity.type
_entity.pdbx_description
1 polymer ?
#
loop_
_entity_poly.entity_id
_entity_poly.type
_entity_poly.pdbx_seq_one_letter_code
_entity_poly.pdbx_strand_id
1 'polypeptide(L)'
;MEKRLAQKCNTYLKKFKINIKQYIDENITMDESQYTELMQFIFDYDAICITKEDFTKRKRVKNIVPFHERCCALRANGQQCTRRKKDSDKFCGTHIKGIPHGEISANDNNTASKSNIKKEVWAQDIAGIIYYIDSENNVYNHNDIVNNIVNPKIIAKYEKITKTTIRNNDIHEEHSYSIPTLFNKK
;
A
#
# COMPACT_ATOMS: atom_id res chain seq x y z
N MET A 1 -28.00 8.94 17.18
CA MET A 1 -28.81 8.17 16.20
C MET A 1 -28.63 6.66 16.42
N GLU A 2 -27.38 6.19 16.54
CA GLU A 2 -27.01 4.82 16.95
C GLU A 2 -27.85 4.24 18.10
N LYS A 3 -27.82 4.87 19.28
CA LYS A 3 -28.53 4.37 20.47
C LYS A 3 -30.04 4.15 20.22
N ARG A 4 -30.68 5.05 19.46
CA ARG A 4 -32.10 4.97 19.12
C ARG A 4 -32.40 3.79 18.19
N LEU A 5 -31.53 3.55 17.20
CA LEU A 5 -31.65 2.41 16.27
C LEU A 5 -31.38 1.09 17.00
N ALA A 6 -30.31 1.02 17.78
CA ALA A 6 -29.99 -0.14 18.61
C ALA A 6 -31.15 -0.49 19.55
N GLN A 7 -31.74 0.50 20.21
CA GLN A 7 -32.91 0.30 21.06
C GLN A 7 -34.12 -0.24 20.26
N LYS A 8 -34.38 0.29 19.06
CA LYS A 8 -35.46 -0.21 18.20
C LYS A 8 -35.24 -1.67 17.78
N CYS A 9 -34.02 -2.03 17.39
CA CYS A 9 -33.66 -3.40 17.04
C CYS A 9 -33.79 -4.35 18.24
N ASN A 10 -33.29 -3.93 19.41
CA ASN A 10 -33.38 -4.74 20.63
C ASN A 10 -34.83 -4.95 21.09
N THR A 11 -35.67 -3.92 21.01
CA THR A 11 -37.11 -4.06 21.32
C THR A 11 -37.79 -5.01 20.35
N TYR A 12 -37.46 -4.94 19.06
CA TYR A 12 -38.00 -5.85 18.06
C TYR A 12 -37.56 -7.30 18.31
N LEU A 13 -36.27 -7.54 18.56
CA LEU A 13 -35.74 -8.86 18.89
C LEU A 13 -36.35 -9.42 20.17
N LYS A 14 -36.52 -8.62 21.21
CA LYS A 14 -37.22 -9.05 22.44
C LYS A 14 -38.65 -9.49 22.15
N LYS A 15 -39.40 -8.68 21.39
CA LYS A 15 -40.77 -9.04 20.99
C LYS A 15 -40.80 -10.33 20.17
N PHE A 16 -39.84 -10.51 19.26
CA PHE A 16 -39.71 -11.72 18.47
C PHE A 16 -39.46 -12.97 19.34
N LYS A 17 -38.51 -12.90 20.29
CA LYS A 17 -38.23 -13.99 21.23
C LYS A 17 -39.45 -14.36 22.08
N ILE A 18 -40.19 -13.35 22.57
CA ILE A 18 -41.43 -13.55 23.35
C ILE A 18 -42.50 -14.24 22.49
N ASN A 19 -42.69 -13.80 21.25
CA ASN A 19 -43.67 -14.40 20.34
C ASN A 19 -43.32 -15.87 20.01
N ILE A 20 -42.03 -16.19 19.85
CA ILE A 20 -41.60 -17.58 19.65
C ILE A 20 -41.93 -18.41 20.90
N LYS A 21 -41.60 -17.91 22.09
CA LYS A 21 -41.93 -18.59 23.34
C LYS A 21 -43.43 -18.88 23.42
N GLN A 22 -44.26 -17.87 23.19
CA GLN A 22 -45.72 -18.01 23.21
C GLN A 22 -46.21 -19.04 22.18
N TYR A 23 -45.67 -19.03 20.97
CA TYR A 23 -46.03 -20.00 19.94
C TYR A 23 -45.68 -21.43 20.35
N ILE A 24 -44.50 -21.65 20.94
CA ILE A 24 -44.07 -22.96 21.44
C ILE A 24 -45.00 -23.41 22.57
N ASP A 25 -45.28 -22.54 23.54
CA ASP A 25 -46.16 -22.83 24.68
C ASP A 25 -47.59 -23.23 24.22
N GLU A 26 -48.10 -22.64 23.14
CA GLU A 26 -49.46 -22.88 22.64
C GLU A 26 -49.57 -24.08 21.67
N ASN A 27 -48.53 -24.38 20.90
CA ASN A 27 -48.62 -25.30 19.74
C ASN A 27 -47.76 -26.55 19.86
N ILE A 28 -46.81 -26.60 20.79
CA ILE A 28 -45.82 -27.68 20.86
C ILE A 28 -45.74 -28.25 22.27
N THR A 29 -46.11 -29.52 22.41
CA THR A 29 -45.88 -30.29 23.64
C THR A 29 -44.50 -30.94 23.56
N MET A 30 -43.60 -30.56 24.46
CA MET A 30 -42.20 -31.01 24.49
C MET A 30 -41.86 -31.56 25.88
N ASP A 31 -40.81 -32.37 25.96
CA ASP A 31 -40.23 -32.75 27.25
C ASP A 31 -39.60 -31.53 27.95
N GLU A 32 -39.64 -31.48 29.29
CA GLU A 32 -39.21 -30.33 30.08
C GLU A 32 -37.71 -30.03 29.91
N SER A 33 -36.90 -31.07 29.70
CA SER A 33 -35.46 -30.93 29.41
C SER A 33 -35.22 -30.26 28.07
N GLN A 34 -35.94 -30.69 27.03
CA GLN A 34 -35.81 -30.15 25.66
C GLN A 34 -36.34 -28.72 25.58
N TYR A 35 -37.43 -28.42 26.29
CA TYR A 35 -37.98 -27.07 26.39
C TYR A 35 -36.96 -26.10 26.99
N THR A 36 -36.34 -26.49 28.10
CA THR A 36 -35.37 -25.65 28.81
C THR A 36 -34.14 -25.36 27.94
N GLU A 37 -33.60 -26.37 27.26
CA GLU A 37 -32.47 -26.22 26.33
C GLU A 37 -32.81 -25.27 25.18
N LEU A 38 -33.99 -25.44 24.57
CA LEU A 38 -34.45 -24.60 23.47
C LEU A 38 -34.67 -23.15 23.92
N MET A 39 -35.30 -22.93 25.08
CA MET A 39 -35.50 -21.60 25.64
C MET A 39 -34.16 -20.91 25.90
N GLN A 40 -33.21 -21.61 26.50
CA GLN A 40 -31.88 -21.08 26.75
C GLN A 40 -31.20 -20.66 25.44
N PHE A 41 -31.23 -21.53 24.42
CA PHE A 41 -30.69 -21.20 23.10
C PHE A 41 -31.33 -19.94 22.47
N ILE A 42 -32.65 -19.81 22.53
CA ILE A 42 -33.37 -18.66 21.95
C ILE A 42 -33.02 -17.36 22.70
N PHE A 43 -33.00 -17.40 24.03
CA PHE A 43 -32.79 -16.20 24.85
C PHE A 43 -31.34 -15.76 24.93
N ASP A 44 -30.39 -16.71 24.87
CA ASP A 44 -28.95 -16.43 24.84
C ASP A 44 -28.46 -15.92 23.48
N TYR A 45 -29.28 -16.01 22.42
CA TYR A 45 -28.91 -15.49 21.11
C TYR A 45 -28.56 -13.99 21.15
N ASP A 46 -27.38 -13.66 20.63
CA ASP A 46 -26.80 -12.32 20.71
C ASP A 46 -27.66 -11.23 20.04
N ALA A 47 -27.66 -10.06 20.67
CA ALA A 47 -28.29 -8.87 20.10
C ALA A 47 -27.41 -8.26 19.00
N ILE A 48 -28.05 -7.66 17.99
CA ILE A 48 -27.32 -6.98 16.92
C ILE A 48 -26.54 -5.77 17.48
N CYS A 49 -25.22 -5.79 17.31
CA CYS A 49 -24.36 -4.68 17.71
C CYS A 49 -24.22 -3.69 16.56
N ILE A 50 -24.77 -2.49 16.74
CA ILE A 50 -24.68 -1.40 15.77
C ILE A 50 -23.54 -0.48 16.21
N THR A 51 -22.49 -0.39 15.40
CA THR A 51 -21.27 0.37 15.67
C THR A 51 -21.22 1.66 14.86
N LYS A 52 -20.27 2.54 15.18
CA LYS A 52 -20.05 3.79 14.43
C LYS A 52 -19.68 3.54 12.97
N GLU A 53 -19.01 2.43 12.71
CA GLU A 53 -18.55 2.07 11.36
C GLU A 53 -19.73 1.87 10.41
N ASP A 54 -20.86 1.39 10.91
CA ASP A 54 -22.10 1.15 10.16
C ASP A 54 -22.74 2.43 9.62
N PHE A 55 -22.46 3.59 10.23
CA PHE A 55 -22.94 4.90 9.78
C PHE A 55 -21.90 5.67 8.98
N THR A 56 -20.64 5.24 9.00
CA THR A 56 -19.59 5.92 8.25
C THR A 56 -19.56 5.43 6.81
N LYS A 57 -19.67 6.36 5.86
CA LYS A 57 -19.38 6.04 4.46
C LYS A 57 -17.92 5.65 4.36
N ARG A 58 -17.63 4.37 4.14
CA ARG A 58 -16.25 3.88 4.02
C ARG A 58 -15.50 4.71 2.99
N LYS A 59 -14.45 5.40 3.44
CA LYS A 59 -13.54 6.11 2.54
C LYS A 59 -12.69 5.05 1.85
N ARG A 60 -13.05 4.67 0.62
CA ARG A 60 -12.21 3.78 -0.19
C ARG A 60 -10.82 4.40 -0.29
N VAL A 61 -9.79 3.64 0.09
CA VAL A 61 -8.39 4.03 -0.14
C VAL A 61 -8.23 4.28 -1.63
N LYS A 62 -7.86 5.51 -1.99
CA LYS A 62 -7.63 5.86 -3.39
C LYS A 62 -6.25 5.32 -3.77
N ASN A 63 -6.20 4.29 -4.60
CA ASN A 63 -4.95 3.93 -5.27
C ASN A 63 -4.51 5.11 -6.14
N ILE A 64 -3.35 5.66 -5.83
CA ILE A 64 -2.79 6.79 -6.56
C ILE A 64 -2.17 6.22 -7.84
N VAL A 65 -2.72 6.63 -8.99
CA VAL A 65 -2.12 6.32 -10.28
C VAL A 65 -0.90 7.23 -10.49
N PRO A 66 0.30 6.67 -10.76
CA PRO A 66 1.49 7.43 -11.11
C PRO A 66 1.23 8.42 -12.25
N PHE A 67 1.89 9.58 -12.22
CA PHE A 67 1.64 10.65 -13.20
C PHE A 67 1.89 10.22 -14.65
N HIS A 68 2.93 9.43 -14.91
CA HIS A 68 3.27 8.95 -16.26
C HIS A 68 2.26 7.94 -16.86
N GLU A 69 1.44 7.33 -16.01
CA GLU A 69 0.36 6.42 -16.40
C GLU A 69 -1.01 7.11 -16.36
N ARG A 70 -1.04 8.39 -15.97
CA ARG A 70 -2.27 9.13 -15.81
C ARG A 70 -2.75 9.66 -17.16
N CYS A 71 -4.06 9.72 -17.34
CA CYS A 71 -4.69 10.30 -18.50
C CYS A 71 -4.35 11.80 -18.65
N CYS A 72 -4.03 12.24 -19.87
CA CYS A 72 -3.66 13.63 -20.18
C CYS A 72 -4.85 14.60 -20.33
N ALA A 73 -6.09 14.11 -20.31
CA ALA A 73 -7.28 14.95 -20.46
C ALA A 73 -7.66 15.68 -19.16
N LEU A 74 -8.29 16.84 -19.32
CA LEU A 74 -8.80 17.67 -18.24
C LEU A 74 -10.23 17.29 -17.84
N ARG A 75 -10.52 17.45 -16.55
CA ARG A 75 -11.88 17.36 -16.00
C ARG A 75 -12.57 18.72 -16.05
N ALA A 76 -13.86 18.77 -15.75
CA ALA A 76 -14.64 20.00 -15.67
C ALA A 76 -14.05 21.06 -14.71
N ASN A 77 -13.23 20.64 -13.74
CA ASN A 77 -12.52 21.54 -12.81
C ASN A 77 -11.15 22.01 -13.34
N GLY A 78 -10.81 21.75 -14.61
CA GLY A 78 -9.52 22.11 -15.19
C GLY A 78 -8.33 21.31 -14.68
N GLN A 79 -8.53 20.23 -13.91
CA GLN A 79 -7.44 19.38 -13.40
C GLN A 79 -7.25 18.10 -14.22
N GLN A 80 -6.03 17.56 -14.20
CA GLN A 80 -5.71 16.29 -14.84
C GLN A 80 -6.62 15.16 -14.37
N CYS A 81 -7.11 14.38 -15.32
CA CYS A 81 -7.87 13.18 -15.02
C CYS A 81 -7.04 12.16 -14.22
N THR A 82 -7.44 11.85 -12.98
CA THR A 82 -6.72 10.90 -12.12
C THR A 82 -6.83 9.41 -12.53
N ARG A 83 -7.40 9.09 -13.69
CA ARG A 83 -7.58 7.70 -14.16
C ARG A 83 -6.33 7.26 -14.93
N ARG A 84 -6.05 5.95 -14.92
CA ARG A 84 -4.98 5.33 -15.71
C ARG A 84 -5.31 5.43 -17.21
N LYS A 85 -4.30 5.73 -18.02
CA LYS A 85 -4.37 5.70 -19.48
C LYS A 85 -4.60 4.26 -19.96
N LYS A 86 -5.28 4.10 -21.10
CA LYS A 86 -5.54 2.79 -21.67
C LYS A 86 -4.39 2.46 -22.63
N ASP A 87 -3.75 1.31 -22.46
CA ASP A 87 -2.74 0.79 -23.38
C ASP A 87 -1.67 1.85 -23.78
N SER A 88 -1.46 2.03 -25.09
CA SER A 88 -0.57 3.02 -25.70
C SER A 88 -1.20 4.40 -25.93
N ASP A 89 -2.46 4.60 -25.51
CA ASP A 89 -3.13 5.89 -25.64
C ASP A 89 -2.73 6.88 -24.55
N LYS A 90 -2.90 8.17 -24.87
CA LYS A 90 -2.71 9.28 -23.91
C LYS A 90 -3.89 9.43 -22.93
N PHE A 91 -4.99 8.73 -23.17
CA PHE A 91 -6.26 8.93 -22.48
C PHE A 91 -6.79 7.67 -21.80
N CYS A 92 -7.65 7.85 -20.78
CA CYS A 92 -8.39 6.73 -20.18
C CYS A 92 -9.61 6.38 -21.03
N GLY A 93 -10.22 5.20 -20.80
CA GLY A 93 -11.36 4.71 -21.61
C GLY A 93 -12.53 5.68 -21.76
N THR A 94 -12.75 6.60 -20.82
CA THR A 94 -13.77 7.67 -20.96
C THR A 94 -13.32 8.83 -21.83
N HIS A 95 -12.05 9.23 -21.76
CA HIS A 95 -11.54 10.37 -22.53
C HIS A 95 -11.09 9.98 -23.95
N ILE A 96 -10.94 8.68 -24.24
CA ILE A 96 -10.81 8.18 -25.61
C ILE A 96 -12.10 8.44 -26.41
N LYS A 97 -13.27 8.40 -25.75
CA LYS A 97 -14.57 8.66 -26.40
C LYS A 97 -14.79 10.15 -26.70
N GLY A 98 -14.06 11.04 -26.04
CA GLY A 98 -14.21 12.48 -26.19
C GLY A 98 -13.53 13.25 -25.06
N ILE A 99 -13.00 14.42 -25.40
CA ILE A 99 -12.21 15.28 -24.50
C ILE A 99 -12.91 16.65 -24.41
N PRO A 100 -14.00 16.75 -23.64
CA PRO A 100 -14.83 17.96 -23.64
C PRO A 100 -14.14 19.19 -23.04
N HIS A 101 -13.15 18.99 -22.17
CA HIS A 101 -12.46 20.07 -21.46
C HIS A 101 -11.01 20.26 -21.89
N GLY A 102 -10.60 19.64 -23.02
CA GLY A 102 -9.24 19.70 -23.52
C GLY A 102 -8.24 18.78 -22.80
N GLU A 103 -6.98 18.92 -23.17
CA GLU A 103 -5.86 18.14 -22.63
C GLU A 103 -4.80 19.03 -21.99
N ILE A 104 -3.91 18.43 -21.22
CA ILE A 104 -2.77 19.10 -20.62
C ILE A 104 -1.70 19.29 -21.68
N SER A 105 -1.40 20.55 -21.99
CA SER A 105 -0.24 20.93 -22.78
C SER A 105 1.04 20.45 -22.09
N ALA A 106 1.91 19.74 -22.80
CA ALA A 106 3.15 19.16 -22.27
C ALA A 106 4.12 20.20 -21.64
N ASN A 107 3.88 21.50 -21.88
CA ASN A 107 4.66 22.61 -21.33
C ASN A 107 4.20 23.12 -19.96
N ASP A 108 3.01 22.76 -19.48
CA ASP A 108 2.52 23.16 -18.13
C ASP A 108 2.96 22.19 -17.03
N ASN A 109 3.98 21.36 -17.30
CA ASN A 109 4.66 20.55 -16.30
C ASN A 109 5.59 21.42 -15.42
N ASN A 110 5.07 22.50 -14.84
CA ASN A 110 5.76 23.23 -13.77
C ASN A 110 5.76 22.46 -12.43
N THR A 111 5.44 21.16 -12.49
CA THR A 111 5.93 20.16 -11.56
C THR A 111 6.62 19.08 -12.37
N ALA A 112 7.91 19.29 -12.66
CA ALA A 112 8.89 18.21 -12.80
C ALA A 112 8.88 17.40 -11.49
N SER A 113 7.82 16.63 -11.32
CA SER A 113 7.56 15.80 -10.17
C SER A 113 8.56 14.67 -10.27
N LYS A 114 9.62 14.76 -9.46
CA LYS A 114 10.62 13.71 -9.23
C LYS A 114 9.88 12.37 -9.21
N SER A 115 9.96 11.62 -10.30
CA SER A 115 9.42 10.28 -10.37
C SER A 115 10.14 9.49 -9.27
N ASN A 116 9.38 8.75 -8.46
CA ASN A 116 10.01 7.84 -7.51
C ASN A 116 10.73 6.76 -8.35
N ILE A 117 12.05 6.87 -8.44
CA ILE A 117 12.91 5.89 -9.11
C ILE A 117 13.20 4.80 -8.09
N LYS A 118 12.85 3.55 -8.42
CA LYS A 118 13.32 2.40 -7.64
C LYS A 118 14.74 2.08 -8.07
N LYS A 119 15.66 2.01 -7.11
CA LYS A 119 17.03 1.56 -7.30
C LYS A 119 17.27 0.32 -6.46
N GLU A 120 17.96 -0.67 -7.03
CA GLU A 120 18.43 -1.84 -6.31
C GLU A 120 19.82 -1.54 -5.73
N VAL A 121 20.04 -1.97 -4.49
CA VAL A 121 21.32 -1.85 -3.80
C VAL A 121 21.77 -3.24 -3.33
N TRP A 122 23.06 -3.52 -3.41
CA TRP A 122 23.64 -4.74 -2.84
C TRP A 122 24.55 -4.40 -1.65
N ALA A 123 24.72 -5.39 -0.76
CA ALA A 123 25.64 -5.29 0.38
C ALA A 123 27.02 -5.82 -0.01
N GLN A 124 28.06 -5.03 0.23
CA GLN A 124 29.45 -5.39 -0.02
C GLN A 124 30.26 -5.26 1.29
N ASP A 125 30.96 -6.33 1.67
CA ASP A 125 31.94 -6.28 2.75
C ASP A 125 33.26 -5.71 2.22
N ILE A 126 33.72 -4.63 2.84
CA ILE A 126 35.02 -4.00 2.58
C ILE A 126 35.68 -3.76 3.93
N ALA A 127 36.81 -4.43 4.16
CA ALA A 127 37.57 -4.35 5.42
C ALA A 127 36.75 -4.66 6.69
N GLY A 128 35.75 -5.55 6.60
CA GLY A 128 34.92 -5.97 7.73
C GLY A 128 33.73 -5.04 8.02
N ILE A 129 33.50 -4.04 7.15
CA ILE A 129 32.37 -3.12 7.25
C ILE A 129 31.46 -3.34 6.04
N ILE A 130 30.16 -3.49 6.29
CA ILE A 130 29.16 -3.70 5.25
C ILE A 130 28.70 -2.34 4.70
N TYR A 131 28.89 -2.16 3.38
CA TYR A 131 28.43 -1.00 2.63
C TYR A 131 27.30 -1.36 1.67
N TYR A 132 26.34 -0.45 1.50
CA TYR A 132 25.25 -0.59 0.52
C TYR A 132 25.55 0.24 -0.72
N ILE A 133 25.56 -0.39 -1.88
CA ILE A 133 26.05 0.20 -3.14
C ILE A 133 25.01 -0.02 -4.25
N ASP A 134 24.78 0.98 -5.11
CA ASP A 134 23.94 0.85 -6.33
C ASP A 134 24.77 0.59 -7.60
N SER A 135 24.08 0.31 -8.71
CA SER A 135 24.70 0.07 -10.03
C SER A 135 25.49 1.24 -10.60
N GLU A 136 25.31 2.45 -10.06
CA GLU A 136 26.06 3.65 -10.40
C GLU A 136 27.29 3.86 -9.48
N ASN A 137 27.59 2.87 -8.64
CA ASN A 137 28.67 2.88 -7.65
C ASN A 137 28.50 3.94 -6.55
N ASN A 138 27.28 4.37 -6.25
CA ASN A 138 26.99 5.23 -5.12
C ASN A 138 26.91 4.41 -3.84
N VAL A 139 27.65 4.82 -2.82
CA VAL A 139 27.62 4.21 -1.49
C VAL A 139 26.67 5.00 -0.59
N TYR A 140 25.70 4.31 0.00
CA TYR A 140 24.66 4.92 0.83
C TYR A 140 24.97 4.85 2.33
N ASN A 141 24.41 5.78 3.09
CA ASN A 141 24.45 5.73 4.54
C ASN A 141 23.70 4.49 5.06
N HIS A 142 24.37 3.72 5.93
CA HIS A 142 23.81 2.50 6.53
C HIS A 142 22.48 2.75 7.24
N ASN A 143 22.38 3.79 8.07
CA ASN A 143 21.18 4.09 8.84
C ASN A 143 20.00 4.46 7.94
N ASP A 144 20.24 5.13 6.83
CA ASP A 144 19.17 5.54 5.92
C ASP A 144 18.56 4.34 5.19
N ILE A 145 19.41 3.37 4.82
CA ILE A 145 18.98 2.11 4.18
C ILE A 145 18.22 1.23 5.17
N VAL A 146 18.77 1.02 6.38
CA VAL A 146 18.14 0.17 7.42
C VAL A 146 16.78 0.74 7.85
N ASN A 147 16.65 2.07 7.94
CA ASN A 147 15.39 2.73 8.32
C ASN A 147 14.43 2.96 7.13
N ASN A 148 14.73 2.46 5.94
CA ASN A 148 13.91 2.64 4.73
C ASN A 148 13.58 4.12 4.42
N ILE A 149 14.55 5.01 4.61
CA ILE A 149 14.38 6.44 4.34
C ILE A 149 14.30 6.67 2.83
N VAL A 150 13.31 7.46 2.40
CA VAL A 150 13.18 7.87 1.00
C VAL A 150 14.28 8.87 0.64
N ASN A 151 15.00 8.64 -0.46
CA ASN A 151 16.20 9.37 -0.88
C ASN A 151 17.35 9.27 0.16
N PRO A 152 17.90 8.07 0.39
CA PRO A 152 19.00 7.86 1.33
C PRO A 152 20.24 8.67 0.92
N LYS A 153 21.00 9.15 1.91
CA LYS A 153 22.18 10.00 1.67
C LYS A 153 23.32 9.19 1.06
N ILE A 154 23.87 9.68 -0.05
CA ILE A 154 25.11 9.16 -0.64
C ILE A 154 26.29 9.70 0.15
N ILE A 155 27.14 8.80 0.65
CA ILE A 155 28.30 9.14 1.49
C ILE A 155 29.62 9.04 0.73
N ALA A 156 29.69 8.23 -0.33
CA ALA A 156 30.90 7.97 -1.07
C ALA A 156 30.62 7.35 -2.45
N LYS A 157 31.70 7.15 -3.23
CA LYS A 157 31.68 6.34 -4.46
C LYS A 157 32.56 5.11 -4.32
N TYR A 158 32.08 4.01 -4.88
CA TYR A 158 32.76 2.72 -4.90
C TYR A 158 33.63 2.60 -6.15
N GLU A 159 34.86 2.10 -5.98
CA GLU A 159 35.77 1.81 -7.08
C GLU A 159 36.25 0.36 -7.00
N LYS A 160 36.08 -0.38 -8.10
CA LYS A 160 36.63 -1.72 -8.28
C LYS A 160 37.97 -1.59 -9.00
N ILE A 161 39.06 -1.85 -8.29
CA ILE A 161 40.42 -1.80 -8.86
C ILE A 161 40.81 -3.23 -9.26
N THR A 162 40.96 -3.46 -10.56
CA THR A 162 41.49 -4.71 -11.11
C THR A 162 42.98 -4.56 -11.38
N LYS A 163 43.80 -5.36 -10.71
CA LYS A 163 45.24 -5.47 -10.99
C LYS A 163 45.47 -6.73 -11.80
N THR A 164 45.79 -6.57 -13.08
CA THR A 164 46.17 -7.67 -13.95
C THR A 164 47.68 -7.82 -13.93
N THR A 165 48.17 -8.94 -13.43
CA THR A 165 49.59 -9.30 -13.44
C THR A 165 49.79 -10.43 -14.44
N ILE A 166 50.68 -10.23 -15.42
CA ILE A 166 51.05 -11.28 -16.38
C ILE A 166 52.36 -11.91 -15.91
N ARG A 167 52.36 -13.21 -15.64
CA ARG A 167 53.57 -14.01 -15.38
C ARG A 167 53.52 -15.27 -16.24
N ASN A 168 54.58 -15.54 -17.00
CA ASN A 168 54.75 -16.76 -17.80
C ASN A 168 53.55 -17.11 -18.71
N ASN A 169 53.00 -16.12 -19.43
CA ASN A 169 51.80 -16.24 -20.28
C ASN A 169 50.47 -16.55 -19.56
N ASP A 170 50.45 -16.63 -18.24
CA ASP A 170 49.22 -16.73 -17.45
C ASP A 170 48.77 -15.34 -16.97
N ILE A 171 47.48 -15.05 -17.15
CA ILE A 171 46.83 -13.80 -16.74
C ILE A 171 46.29 -14.00 -15.32
N HIS A 172 46.90 -13.37 -14.33
CA HIS A 172 46.36 -13.29 -12.97
C HIS A 172 45.64 -11.95 -12.76
N GLU A 173 44.33 -12.01 -12.50
CA GLU A 173 43.53 -10.84 -12.12
C GLU A 173 43.31 -10.82 -10.61
N GLU A 174 43.90 -9.85 -9.92
CA GLU A 174 43.56 -9.53 -8.53
C GLU A 174 42.49 -8.44 -8.50
N HIS A 175 41.40 -8.69 -7.80
CA HIS A 175 40.35 -7.71 -7.59
C HIS A 175 40.47 -7.12 -6.18
N SER A 176 40.65 -5.80 -6.10
CA SER A 176 40.63 -5.06 -4.83
C SER A 176 39.47 -4.08 -4.81
N TYR A 177 38.78 -4.00 -3.68
CA TYR A 177 37.59 -3.18 -3.48
C TYR A 177 37.95 -2.01 -2.59
N SER A 178 37.66 -0.78 -3.03
CA SER A 178 38.02 0.43 -2.28
C SER A 178 36.91 1.48 -2.33
N ILE A 179 36.83 2.26 -1.24
CA ILE A 179 36.04 3.49 -1.17
C ILE A 179 37.02 4.64 -0.86
N PRO A 180 37.71 5.19 -1.88
CA PRO A 180 38.83 6.10 -1.66
C PRO A 180 38.45 7.33 -0.83
N THR A 181 37.23 7.84 -1.00
CA THR A 181 36.76 9.06 -0.33
C THR A 181 36.55 8.91 1.18
N LEU A 182 36.39 7.69 1.70
CA LEU A 182 36.23 7.45 3.14
C LEU A 182 37.56 7.13 3.84
N PHE A 183 38.49 6.50 3.14
CA PHE A 183 39.75 6.01 3.72
C PHE A 183 40.97 6.90 3.42
N ASN A 184 40.92 7.80 2.43
CA ASN A 184 41.99 8.76 2.11
C ASN A 184 41.72 10.17 2.66
N LYS A 185 41.32 10.32 3.93
CA LYS A 185 41.46 11.60 4.61
C LYS A 185 42.88 11.71 5.17
N LYS A 186 43.75 12.42 4.44
CA LYS A 186 44.93 13.06 5.04
C LYS A 186 44.49 14.20 5.96
#